data_AF-A0A1S3DEB0-F1
#
_entry.id   AF-A0A1S3DEB0-F1
#
_cell.length_a   1.000
_cell.length_b   1.000
_cell.length_c   1.000
_cell.angle_alpha   90.00
_cell.angle_beta   90.00
_cell.angle_gamma   90.00
#
_symmetry.space_group_name_H-M   'P 1'
#
loop_
_entity.id
_entity.type
_entity.pdbx_description
1 polymer ?
#
loop_
_entity_poly.entity_id
_entity_poly.type
_entity_poly.pdbx_seq_one_letter_code
_entity_poly.pdbx_strand_id
1 'polypeptide(L)'
;MAVAILNGKDVKGTVLFLQPKPQGPVLISGNITGLTPGDHGFHIHEKGDISQGCASMGPHYNPFNEFLQLNGKTQHLATVTGLSKV
;
A
#
# COMPACT_ATOMS: atom_id res chain seq x y z
N MET A 1 -14.38 -1.41 7.99
CA MET A 1 -14.11 -0.77 6.68
C MET A 1 -13.16 0.38 6.92
N ALA A 2 -12.16 0.55 6.05
CA ALA A 2 -11.24 1.70 6.10
C ALA A 2 -10.98 2.21 4.69
N VAL A 3 -10.60 3.49 4.56
CA VAL A 3 -10.31 4.14 3.28
C VAL A 3 -9.01 4.93 3.40
N ALA A 4 -8.14 4.83 2.41
CA ALA A 4 -6.95 5.65 2.25
C ALA A 4 -7.06 6.51 0.98
N ILE A 5 -6.73 7.79 1.10
CA ILE A 5 -6.69 8.73 -0.02
C ILE A 5 -5.23 9.02 -0.36
N LEU A 6 -4.84 8.72 -1.59
CA LEU A 6 -3.55 9.09 -2.15
C LEU A 6 -3.69 10.48 -2.77
N ASN A 7 -3.00 11.47 -2.21
CA ASN A 7 -3.04 12.86 -2.67
C ASN A 7 -1.63 13.37 -2.95
N GLY A 8 -0.93 12.72 -3.87
CA GLY A 8 0.34 13.19 -4.39
C GLY A 8 0.17 14.32 -5.40
N LYS A 9 1.30 14.88 -5.84
CA LYS A 9 1.33 15.94 -6.85
C LYS A 9 0.72 15.45 -8.18
N ASP A 10 1.27 14.36 -8.71
CA ASP A 10 0.89 13.81 -10.02
C ASP A 10 0.05 12.52 -9.89
N VAL A 11 0.25 11.77 -8.81
CA VAL A 11 -0.45 10.50 -8.54
C VAL A 11 -1.53 10.72 -7.49
N LYS A 12 -2.76 10.32 -7.83
CA LYS A 12 -3.93 10.44 -6.95
C LYS A 12 -4.75 9.16 -6.97
N GLY A 13 -5.43 8.87 -5.88
CA GLY A 13 -6.26 7.68 -5.82
C GLY A 13 -7.02 7.49 -4.53
N THR A 14 -7.87 6.48 -4.51
CA THR A 14 -8.62 6.05 -3.34
C THR A 14 -8.51 4.54 -3.24
N VAL A 15 -8.19 4.05 -2.04
CA VAL A 15 -8.09 2.62 -1.72
C VAL A 15 -9.02 2.30 -0.57
N LEU A 16 -9.89 1.32 -0.80
CA LEU A 16 -10.84 0.75 0.16
C LEU A 16 -10.27 -0.55 0.72
N PHE A 17 -10.38 -0.69 2.04
CA PHE A 17 -10.05 -1.90 2.78
C PHE A 17 -11.32 -2.43 3.46
N LEU A 18 -11.72 -3.64 3.09
CA LEU A 18 -12.91 -4.30 3.62
C LEU A 18 -12.53 -5.65 4.24
N GLN A 19 -12.81 -5.81 5.52
CA GLN A 19 -12.68 -7.08 6.24
C GLN A 19 -14.09 -7.57 6.61
N PRO A 20 -14.69 -8.53 5.86
CA PRO A 20 -16.09 -8.91 6.07
C PRO A 20 -16.34 -9.67 7.38
N LYS A 21 -15.31 -10.29 7.96
CA LYS A 21 -15.39 -11.10 9.17
C LYS A 21 -14.20 -10.80 10.09
N PRO A 22 -14.38 -10.77 11.42
CA PRO A 22 -13.27 -10.67 12.36
C PRO A 22 -12.20 -11.72 12.06
N GLN A 23 -10.93 -11.32 12.10
CA GLN A 23 -9.75 -12.16 11.81
C GLN A 23 -9.73 -12.80 10.39
N GLY A 24 -10.63 -12.40 9.49
CA GLY A 24 -10.65 -12.84 8.10
C GLY A 24 -9.70 -12.04 7.19
N PRO A 25 -9.56 -12.44 5.91
CA PRO A 25 -8.78 -11.69 4.95
C PRO A 25 -9.37 -10.30 4.69
N VAL A 26 -8.51 -9.37 4.28
CA VAL A 26 -8.89 -8.01 3.86
C VAL A 26 -8.95 -7.97 2.34
N LEU A 27 -10.11 -7.56 1.81
CA LEU A 27 -10.24 -7.17 0.41
C LEU A 27 -9.73 -5.73 0.25
N ILE A 28 -8.81 -5.54 -0.69
CA ILE A 28 -8.25 -4.24 -1.05
C ILE A 28 -8.70 -3.92 -2.47
N SER A 29 -9.36 -2.78 -2.67
CA SER A 29 -9.82 -2.33 -3.98
C SER A 29 -9.65 -0.83 -4.09
N GLY A 30 -9.31 -0.31 -5.26
CA GLY A 30 -9.11 1.12 -5.42
C GLY A 30 -8.89 1.53 -6.87
N ASN A 31 -8.87 2.83 -7.07
CA ASN A 31 -8.49 3.45 -8.34
C ASN A 31 -7.35 4.43 -8.08
N ILE A 32 -6.25 4.27 -8.84
CA ILE A 32 -5.06 5.11 -8.78
C ILE A 32 -4.77 5.60 -10.20
N THR A 33 -4.59 6.91 -10.34
CA THR A 33 -4.38 7.61 -11.61
C THR A 33 -3.06 8.38 -11.57
N GLY A 34 -2.52 8.70 -12.75
CA GLY A 34 -1.27 9.44 -12.88
C GLY A 34 0.01 8.59 -12.80
N LEU A 35 -0.11 7.26 -12.67
CA LEU A 35 1.03 6.35 -12.72
C LEU A 35 1.61 6.28 -14.15
N THR A 36 2.94 6.23 -14.24
CA THR A 36 3.62 5.86 -15.49
C THR A 36 3.33 4.41 -15.86
N PRO A 37 3.44 4.00 -17.14
CA PRO A 37 3.30 2.60 -17.52
C PRO A 37 4.29 1.69 -16.78
N GLY A 38 3.86 0.48 -16.41
CA GLY A 38 4.66 -0.52 -15.70
C GLY A 38 4.14 -0.84 -14.30
N ASP A 39 4.84 -1.75 -13.62
CA ASP A 39 4.50 -2.16 -12.26
C ASP A 39 4.98 -1.13 -11.22
N HIS A 40 4.14 -0.90 -10.22
CA HIS A 40 4.42 -0.02 -9.08
C HIS A 40 4.33 -0.79 -7.76
N GLY A 41 5.21 -0.46 -6.81
CA GLY A 41 5.13 -1.01 -5.46
C GLY A 41 3.98 -0.38 -4.67
N PHE A 42 3.27 -1.18 -3.87
CA PHE A 42 2.24 -0.70 -2.97
C PHE A 42 2.47 -1.26 -1.56
N HIS A 43 2.60 -0.36 -0.58
CA HIS A 43 3.02 -0.72 0.77
C HIS A 43 2.16 0.00 1.82
N ILE A 44 1.92 -0.67 2.94
CA ILE A 44 1.48 0.00 4.17
C ILE A 44 2.73 0.41 4.96
N HIS A 45 2.85 1.69 5.27
CA HIS A 45 3.92 2.22 6.11
C HIS A 45 3.54 2.14 7.59
N GLU A 46 4.55 2.11 8.46
CA GLU A 46 4.38 1.98 9.90
C GLU A 46 3.57 3.13 10.51
N LYS A 47 3.72 4.35 9.98
CA LYS A 47 3.12 5.56 10.55
C LYS A 47 2.17 6.22 9.56
N GLY A 48 1.04 6.70 10.09
CA GLY A 48 0.13 7.62 9.40
C GLY A 48 0.58 9.09 9.46
N ASP A 49 1.86 9.36 9.68
CA ASP A 49 2.39 10.72 9.83
C ASP A 49 2.68 11.34 8.45
N ILE A 50 1.87 12.34 8.10
CA ILE A 50 1.96 13.09 6.84
C ILE A 50 2.56 14.49 7.02
N SER A 51 3.13 14.81 8.20
CA SER A 51 3.65 16.14 8.53
C SER A 51 4.77 16.61 7.60
N GLN A 52 5.53 15.69 7.00
CA GLN A 52 6.57 15.95 5.98
C GLN A 52 6.29 15.16 4.69
N GLY A 53 5.01 14.97 4.35
CA GLY A 53 4.58 14.15 3.22
C GLY A 53 4.96 12.68 3.42
N CYS A 54 5.36 12.00 2.34
CA CYS A 54 5.69 10.56 2.40
C CYS A 54 6.95 10.26 3.24
N ALA A 55 7.83 11.24 3.45
CA ALA A 55 9.10 11.05 4.16
C ALA A 55 8.91 10.74 5.66
N SER A 56 7.83 11.23 6.27
CA SER A 56 7.54 11.03 7.70
C SER A 56 6.80 9.73 8.01
N MET A 57 6.41 8.94 7.00
CA MET A 57 5.61 7.72 7.18
C MET A 57 6.41 6.54 7.78
N GLY A 58 7.74 6.64 7.84
CA GLY A 58 8.61 5.58 8.38
C GLY A 58 8.79 4.39 7.42
N PRO A 59 9.33 3.26 7.91
CA PRO A 59 9.54 2.05 7.11
C PRO A 59 8.21 1.35 6.77
N HIS A 60 8.29 0.25 6.02
CA HIS A 60 7.12 -0.61 5.81
C HIS A 60 6.65 -1.17 7.16
N TYR A 61 5.33 -1.25 7.33
CA TYR A 61 4.73 -1.86 8.52
C TYR A 61 5.10 -3.36 8.58
N ASN A 62 5.83 -3.76 9.62
CA ASN A 62 6.31 -5.13 9.81
C ASN A 62 6.20 -5.58 11.28
N PRO A 63 4.98 -5.81 11.78
CA PRO A 63 4.75 -6.13 13.19
C PRO A 63 5.33 -7.48 13.63
N PHE A 64 5.62 -8.38 12.68
CA PHE A 64 6.15 -9.72 12.95
C PHE A 64 7.64 -9.87 12.66
N ASN A 65 8.29 -8.79 12.20
CA ASN A 65 9.69 -8.80 11.78
C ASN A 65 10.01 -9.87 10.71
N GLU A 66 9.08 -10.05 9.77
CA GLU A 66 9.17 -11.06 8.70
C GLU A 66 9.44 -10.41 7.34
N PHE A 67 10.00 -11.20 6.43
CA PHE A 67 10.30 -10.80 5.06
C PHE A 67 9.80 -11.85 4.07
N LEU A 68 9.28 -11.39 2.93
CA LEU A 68 8.84 -12.21 1.81
C LEU A 68 9.82 -12.07 0.64
N GLN A 69 10.13 -13.18 -0.03
CA GLN A 69 10.86 -13.15 -1.29
C GLN A 69 9.84 -13.12 -2.43
N LEU A 70 9.69 -11.96 -3.09
CA LEU A 70 8.81 -11.79 -4.25
C LEU A 70 9.63 -11.35 -5.45
N ASN A 71 9.52 -12.09 -6.57
CA ASN A 71 10.22 -11.79 -7.82
C ASN A 71 11.73 -11.56 -7.64
N GLY A 72 12.37 -12.35 -6.78
CA GLY A 72 13.79 -12.23 -6.45
C GLY A 72 14.17 -11.04 -5.56
N LYS A 73 13.20 -10.31 -4.99
CA LYS A 73 13.41 -9.20 -4.06
C LYS A 73 12.88 -9.54 -2.67
N THR A 74 13.60 -9.11 -1.64
CA THR A 74 13.14 -9.13 -0.25
C THR A 74 12.18 -7.97 -0.02
N GLN A 75 10.98 -8.30 0.41
CA GLN A 75 9.86 -7.39 0.66
C GLN A 75 9.31 -7.61 2.06
N HIS A 76 8.62 -6.64 2.63
CA HIS A 76 7.92 -6.83 3.90
C HIS A 76 6.54 -7.47 3.68
N LEU A 77 5.99 -8.14 4.70
CA LEU A 77 4.71 -8.85 4.59
C LEU A 77 3.54 -7.96 4.13
N ALA A 78 3.60 -6.65 4.41
CA ALA A 78 2.59 -5.67 4.00
C ALA A 78 2.77 -5.13 2.56
N THR A 79 3.54 -5.81 1.70
CA THR A 79 3.70 -5.46 0.29
C THR A 79 2.59 -6.08 -0.57
N VAL A 80 1.85 -5.23 -1.28
CA VAL A 80 0.95 -5.66 -2.37
C VAL A 80 1.67 -5.41 -3.69
N THR A 81 1.75 -6.43 -4.54
CA THR A 81 2.34 -6.33 -5.88
C THR A 81 1.27 -6.31 -6.96
N GLY A 82 1.54 -5.65 -8.08
CA GLY A 82 0.71 -5.76 -9.29
C GLY A 82 -0.45 -4.77 -9.36
N LEU A 83 -0.22 -3.50 -8.97
CA LEU A 83 -1.12 -2.43 -9.40
C LEU A 83 -0.96 -2.23 -10.92
N SER A 84 -1.77 -2.93 -11.69
CA SER A 84 -1.89 -2.72 -13.13
C SER A 84 -2.97 -1.69 -13.42
N LYS A 85 -2.67 -0.77 -14.34
CA LYS A 85 -3.68 0.12 -14.93
C LYS A 85 -4.66 -0.76 -15.71
N VAL A 86 -5.95 -0.68 -15.41
CA VAL A 86 -7.01 -1.20 -16.29
C VAL A 86 -7.09 -0.34 -17.55
#